data_AF-A0A7C5N8L7-F1
#
_entry.id   AF-A0A7C5N8L7-F1
#
_cell.length_a   1.000
_cell.length_b   1.000
_cell.length_c   1.000
_cell.angle_alpha   90.00
_cell.angle_beta   90.00
_cell.angle_gamma   90.00
#
_symmetry.space_group_name_H-M   'P 1'
#
loop_
_entity.id
_entity.type
_entity.pdbx_description
1 polymer ?
#
loop_
_entity_poly.entity_id
_entity_poly.type
_entity_poly.pdbx_seq_one_letter_code
_entity_poly.pdbx_strand_id
1 'polypeptide(L)'
;MSENKKSNGNTHANKRNNRTHVPVDGYKIETLQQKPLTDLVQIAKEVKVENPNEFQRKDLIFEILKSQVKQGGFILYTGILEVMHDGYGFLRSIDGNFANSGNDTYVSSTQIKRFALRNGDIVTGQVRQPKDQEKYYALLK
;
A
#
# COMPACT_ATOMS: atom_id res chain seq x y z
N MET A 1 11.73 -51.53 41.07
CA MET A 1 10.55 -51.43 40.20
C MET A 1 9.85 -50.12 40.60
N SER A 2 10.05 -49.05 39.83
CA SER A 2 9.12 -48.59 38.76
C SER A 2 7.92 -47.87 39.41
N GLU A 3 7.59 -46.61 39.16
CA GLU A 3 7.70 -45.82 37.93
C GLU A 3 7.61 -44.32 38.22
N ASN A 4 8.33 -43.57 37.39
CA ASN A 4 8.34 -42.12 37.29
C ASN A 4 7.35 -41.71 36.19
N LYS A 5 6.43 -40.77 36.46
CA LYS A 5 5.67 -40.06 35.42
C LYS A 5 5.87 -38.54 35.55
N LYS A 6 6.88 -38.06 34.82
CA LYS A 6 6.92 -36.77 34.09
C LYS A 6 5.60 -36.59 33.31
N SER A 7 5.09 -35.42 32.91
CA SER A 7 5.46 -34.01 32.93
C SER A 7 4.36 -33.23 32.17
N ASN A 8 4.36 -31.91 32.30
CA ASN A 8 3.93 -30.91 31.30
C ASN A 8 2.43 -30.64 31.09
N GLY A 9 1.90 -29.74 31.93
CA GLY A 9 0.82 -28.83 31.53
C GLY A 9 1.39 -27.69 30.69
N ASN A 10 1.14 -27.74 29.39
CA ASN A 10 1.66 -26.84 28.36
C ASN A 10 1.03 -25.44 28.49
N THR A 11 1.80 -24.45 28.95
CA THR A 11 1.40 -23.04 28.92
C THR A 11 1.47 -22.53 27.49
N HIS A 12 0.35 -22.49 26.77
CA HIS A 12 0.25 -21.75 25.52
C HIS A 12 0.26 -20.25 25.81
N ALA A 13 1.47 -19.69 25.94
CA ALA A 13 1.70 -18.26 25.91
C ALA A 13 1.17 -17.72 24.58
N ASN A 14 0.09 -16.96 24.67
CA ASN A 14 -0.58 -16.31 23.54
C ASN A 14 0.39 -15.27 22.96
N LYS A 15 1.11 -15.65 21.91
CA LYS A 15 2.07 -14.81 21.19
C LYS A 15 1.28 -13.67 20.55
N ARG A 16 1.16 -12.54 21.27
CA ARG A 16 0.59 -11.31 20.72
C ARG A 16 1.40 -10.97 19.48
N ASN A 17 0.78 -11.15 18.31
CA ASN A 17 1.40 -10.76 17.05
C ASN A 17 1.80 -9.30 17.16
N ASN A 18 3.11 -9.03 17.22
CA ASN A 18 3.64 -7.68 17.14
C ASN A 18 3.07 -7.07 15.86
N ARG A 19 2.23 -6.04 16.00
CA ARG A 19 1.73 -5.28 14.84
C ARG A 19 2.99 -4.74 14.16
N THR A 20 3.38 -5.32 13.02
CA THR A 20 4.60 -4.92 12.30
C THR A 20 4.46 -3.56 11.62
N HIS A 21 3.39 -2.83 11.89
CA HIS A 21 3.04 -1.57 11.28
C HIS A 21 2.19 -0.76 12.27
N VAL A 22 2.60 0.47 12.54
CA VAL A 22 1.73 1.52 13.06
C VAL A 22 1.20 2.22 11.81
N PRO A 23 -0.12 2.24 11.55
CA PRO A 23 -0.65 3.11 10.52
C PRO A 23 -0.21 4.52 10.85
N VAL A 24 0.56 5.15 9.96
CA VAL A 24 0.71 6.59 10.03
C VAL A 24 -0.68 7.18 9.86
N ASP A 25 -1.04 8.14 10.72
CA ASP A 25 -2.19 9.02 10.50
C ASP A 25 -1.85 9.92 9.30
N GLY A 26 -1.88 9.31 8.12
CA GLY A 26 -1.40 9.85 6.88
C GLY A 26 -2.52 10.06 5.88
N TYR A 27 -2.27 10.94 4.92
CA TYR A 27 -3.16 11.20 3.82
C TYR A 27 -3.31 9.96 2.94
N LYS A 28 -4.54 9.68 2.52
CA LYS A 28 -4.85 8.63 1.54
C LYS A 28 -4.93 9.22 0.14
N ILE A 29 -4.63 8.42 -0.87
CA ILE A 29 -4.64 8.90 -2.25
C ILE A 29 -6.01 9.45 -2.66
N GLU A 30 -7.09 8.77 -2.28
CA GLU A 30 -8.47 9.15 -2.62
C GLU A 30 -8.83 10.51 -1.97
N THR A 31 -8.37 10.73 -0.73
CA THR A 31 -8.62 11.98 0.00
C THR A 31 -7.84 13.15 -0.60
N LEU A 32 -6.63 12.92 -1.10
CA LEU A 32 -5.82 13.96 -1.74
C LEU A 32 -6.40 14.35 -3.10
N GLN A 33 -6.95 13.39 -3.85
CA GLN A 33 -7.54 13.66 -5.16
C GLN A 33 -8.73 14.61 -5.09
N GLN A 34 -9.55 14.53 -4.04
CA GLN A 34 -10.73 15.37 -3.87
C GLN A 34 -10.42 16.80 -3.39
N LYS A 35 -9.18 17.05 -2.91
CA LYS A 35 -8.78 18.36 -2.41
C LYS A 35 -8.42 19.33 -3.54
N PRO A 36 -8.69 20.64 -3.39
CA PRO A 36 -8.22 21.65 -4.33
C PRO A 36 -6.68 21.76 -4.31
N LEU A 37 -6.10 22.32 -5.38
CA LEU A 37 -4.64 22.44 -5.52
C LEU A 37 -4.01 23.27 -4.39
N THR A 38 -4.74 24.28 -3.88
CA THR A 38 -4.32 25.11 -2.74
C THR A 38 -4.05 24.26 -1.50
N ASP A 39 -4.96 23.34 -1.19
CA ASP A 39 -4.86 22.46 -0.03
C ASP A 39 -3.75 21.44 -0.24
N LEU A 40 -3.56 20.94 -1.46
CA LEU A 40 -2.45 20.05 -1.80
C LEU A 40 -1.09 20.72 -1.57
N VAL A 41 -0.93 21.97 -1.99
CA VAL A 41 0.30 22.73 -1.74
C VAL A 41 0.52 22.96 -0.25
N GLN A 42 -0.54 23.20 0.52
CA GLN A 42 -0.45 23.36 1.97
C GLN A 42 -0.01 22.07 2.66
N ILE A 43 -0.66 20.95 2.31
CA ILE A 43 -0.30 19.61 2.79
C ILE A 43 1.14 19.27 2.42
N ALA A 44 1.57 19.57 1.20
CA ALA A 44 2.93 19.34 0.76
C ALA A 44 3.95 20.06 1.63
N LYS A 45 3.67 21.29 2.06
CA LYS A 45 4.53 22.03 3.01
C LYS A 45 4.56 21.37 4.39
N GLU A 46 3.42 20.92 4.90
CA GLU A 46 3.33 20.22 6.20
C GLU A 46 4.15 18.93 6.22
N VAL A 47 4.06 18.16 5.13
CA VAL A 47 4.82 16.91 4.96
C VAL A 47 6.24 17.20 4.43
N LYS A 48 6.69 18.46 4.38
CA LYS A 48 8.06 18.88 4.01
C LYS A 48 8.50 18.43 2.61
N VAL A 49 7.58 18.50 1.64
CA VAL A 49 7.90 18.35 0.21
C VAL A 49 8.68 19.57 -0.25
N GLU A 50 9.80 19.35 -0.95
CA GLU A 50 10.61 20.40 -1.57
C GLU A 50 9.89 20.96 -2.80
N ASN A 51 9.92 22.28 -2.98
CA ASN A 51 9.29 23.00 -4.11
C ASN A 51 7.90 22.50 -4.56
N PRO A 52 6.86 22.49 -3.69
CA PRO A 52 5.54 21.96 -4.04
C PRO A 52 4.88 22.58 -5.29
N ASN A 53 5.24 23.81 -5.62
CA ASN A 53 4.65 24.56 -6.74
C ASN A 53 5.20 24.16 -8.11
N GLU A 54 6.31 23.41 -8.18
CA GLU A 54 6.91 22.98 -9.44
C GLU A 54 6.25 21.71 -10.01
N PHE A 55 5.50 21.00 -9.17
CA PHE A 55 4.85 19.75 -9.55
C PHE A 55 3.46 19.98 -10.17
N GLN A 56 3.14 19.18 -11.19
CA GLN A 56 1.75 19.04 -11.61
C GLN A 56 0.94 18.39 -10.49
N ARG A 57 -0.39 18.63 -10.46
CA ARG A 57 -1.27 18.13 -9.38
C ARG A 57 -1.06 16.65 -9.06
N LYS A 58 -0.89 15.80 -10.08
CA LYS A 58 -0.67 14.36 -9.92
C LYS A 58 0.67 14.08 -9.24
N ASP A 59 1.74 14.68 -9.73
CA ASP A 59 3.09 14.51 -9.17
C ASP A 59 3.19 15.05 -7.75
N LEU A 60 2.48 16.15 -7.45
CA LEU A 60 2.40 16.74 -6.12
C LEU A 60 1.77 15.76 -5.11
N ILE A 61 0.66 15.12 -5.49
CA ILE A 61 0.02 14.08 -4.66
C ILE A 61 1.02 12.95 -4.37
N PHE A 62 1.78 12.53 -5.37
CA PHE A 62 2.80 11.49 -5.19
C PHE A 62 3.94 11.94 -4.28
N GLU A 63 4.45 13.15 -4.43
CA GLU A 63 5.55 13.62 -3.59
C GLU A 63 5.10 13.81 -2.13
N ILE A 64 3.85 14.23 -1.88
CA ILE A 64 3.22 14.22 -0.55
C ILE A 64 3.24 12.80 0.04
N LEU A 65 2.70 11.83 -0.69
CA LEU A 65 2.63 10.44 -0.24
C LEU A 65 4.01 9.84 -0.03
N LYS A 66 4.99 10.18 -0.88
CA LYS A 66 6.39 9.76 -0.77
C LYS A 66 7.06 10.35 0.47
N SER A 67 6.87 11.64 0.73
CA SER A 67 7.43 12.27 1.92
C SER A 67 6.82 11.69 3.21
N GLN A 68 5.52 11.40 3.20
CA GLN A 68 4.84 10.70 4.30
C GLN A 68 5.43 9.30 4.55
N VAL A 69 5.72 8.54 3.49
CA VAL A 69 6.39 7.23 3.63
C VAL A 69 7.80 7.37 4.20
N LYS A 70 8.58 8.37 3.74
CA LYS A 70 9.93 8.63 4.28
C LYS A 70 9.92 8.92 5.79
N GLN A 71 8.82 9.48 6.31
CA GLN A 71 8.64 9.76 7.73
C GLN A 71 8.21 8.53 8.56
N GLY A 72 8.22 7.33 7.97
CA GLY A 72 7.88 6.08 8.64
C GLY A 72 6.51 5.51 8.26
N GLY A 73 5.88 6.07 7.22
CA GLY A 73 4.55 5.68 6.75
C GLY A 73 4.51 4.62 5.66
N PHE A 74 3.29 4.21 5.31
CA PHE A 74 2.98 3.42 4.12
C PHE A 74 1.82 4.07 3.36
N ILE A 75 1.76 3.85 2.06
CA ILE A 75 0.66 4.32 1.23
C ILE A 75 -0.38 3.19 1.19
N LEU A 76 -1.62 3.49 1.55
CA LEU A 76 -2.75 2.61 1.26
C LEU A 76 -3.32 2.98 -0.10
N TYR A 77 -3.54 1.97 -0.92
CA TYR A 77 -4.17 2.11 -2.23
C TYR A 77 -5.33 1.14 -2.34
N THR A 78 -6.45 1.63 -2.87
CA THR A 78 -7.62 0.80 -3.21
C THR A 78 -7.82 0.78 -4.71
N GLY A 79 -8.00 -0.41 -5.28
CA GLY A 79 -8.25 -0.57 -6.71
C GLY A 79 -8.95 -1.87 -7.07
N ILE A 80 -9.38 -1.98 -8.32
CA ILE A 80 -9.98 -3.19 -8.90
C ILE A 80 -8.87 -4.02 -9.52
N LEU A 81 -8.77 -5.29 -9.14
CA LEU A 81 -7.77 -6.20 -9.66
C LEU A 81 -8.08 -6.62 -11.11
N GLU A 82 -7.07 -6.48 -11.97
CA GLU A 82 -7.02 -7.07 -13.30
C GLU A 82 -5.82 -8.02 -13.38
N VAL A 83 -6.09 -9.32 -13.52
CA VAL A 83 -5.11 -10.41 -13.66
C VAL A 83 -4.81 -10.62 -15.14
N MET A 84 -3.52 -10.62 -15.47
CA MET A 84 -2.96 -10.85 -16.79
C MET A 84 -2.82 -12.34 -17.10
N HIS A 85 -2.57 -12.67 -18.37
CA HIS A 85 -2.40 -14.05 -18.86
C HIS A 85 -1.32 -14.84 -18.11
N ASP A 86 -0.24 -14.19 -17.68
CA ASP A 86 0.86 -14.84 -16.95
C ASP A 86 0.59 -14.97 -15.43
N GLY A 87 -0.61 -14.59 -14.98
CA GLY A 87 -1.09 -14.78 -13.60
C GLY A 87 -0.63 -13.75 -12.58
N TYR A 88 0.15 -12.73 -12.97
CA TYR A 88 0.30 -11.50 -12.20
C TYR A 88 -0.84 -10.52 -12.54
N GLY A 89 -0.99 -9.43 -11.79
CA GLY A 89 -2.06 -8.48 -12.06
C GLY A 89 -1.73 -7.06 -11.67
N PHE A 90 -2.71 -6.18 -11.87
CA PHE A 90 -2.64 -4.77 -11.60
C PHE A 90 -3.89 -4.30 -10.89
N LEU A 91 -3.74 -3.50 -9.83
CA LEU A 91 -4.86 -2.76 -9.25
C LEU A 91 -5.09 -1.49 -10.08
N ARG A 92 -6.24 -1.46 -10.76
CA ARG A 92 -6.74 -0.31 -11.51
C ARG A 92 -7.50 0.62 -10.59
N SER A 93 -7.45 1.91 -10.87
CA SER A 93 -8.27 2.88 -10.13
C SER A 93 -9.75 2.67 -10.38
N ILE A 94 -10.54 2.76 -9.31
CA ILE A 94 -12.01 2.63 -9.33
C ILE A 94 -12.66 3.82 -10.07
N ASP A 95 -12.02 4.98 -10.05
CA ASP A 95 -12.65 6.26 -10.40
C ASP A 95 -12.39 6.65 -11.86
N GLY A 96 -11.78 5.77 -12.67
CA GLY A 96 -11.47 5.98 -14.09
C GLY A 96 -10.39 7.04 -14.38
N ASN A 97 -10.18 7.99 -13.48
CA ASN A 97 -9.26 9.13 -13.64
C ASN A 97 -7.77 8.77 -13.56
N PHE A 98 -7.45 7.52 -13.23
CA PHE A 98 -6.09 6.97 -13.20
C PHE A 98 -5.86 5.85 -14.23
N ALA A 99 -6.89 5.42 -14.97
CA ALA A 99 -6.78 4.36 -15.98
C ALA A 99 -5.82 4.70 -17.13
N ASN A 100 -5.62 6.00 -17.41
CA ASN A 100 -4.78 6.46 -18.54
C ASN A 100 -3.40 6.98 -18.11
N SER A 101 -3.01 6.82 -16.85
CA SER A 101 -1.79 7.40 -16.31
C SER A 101 -1.05 6.31 -15.56
N GLY A 102 -0.25 5.50 -16.27
CA GLY A 102 0.69 4.43 -15.85
C GLY A 102 1.00 4.15 -14.36
N ASN A 103 0.01 4.22 -13.48
CA ASN A 103 0.08 4.27 -12.02
C ASN A 103 -0.65 3.06 -11.43
N ASP A 104 -0.80 2.01 -12.22
CA ASP A 104 -1.33 0.75 -11.73
C ASP A 104 -0.39 0.18 -10.67
N THR A 105 -0.99 -0.42 -9.65
CA THR A 105 -0.19 -1.12 -8.64
C THR A 105 -0.03 -2.57 -9.06
N TYR A 106 1.20 -2.99 -9.28
CA TYR A 106 1.55 -4.39 -9.53
C TYR A 106 1.17 -5.28 -8.35
N VAL A 107 0.55 -6.42 -8.67
CA VAL A 107 0.23 -7.50 -7.74
C VAL A 107 0.88 -8.78 -8.23
N SER A 108 1.70 -9.40 -7.37
CA SER A 108 2.40 -10.63 -7.74
C SER A 108 1.45 -11.82 -7.87
N SER A 109 1.79 -12.77 -8.74
CA SER A 109 1.04 -14.02 -8.90
C SER A 109 0.96 -14.82 -7.60
N THR A 110 1.99 -14.74 -6.75
CA THR A 110 2.00 -15.35 -5.41
C THR A 110 0.94 -14.74 -4.49
N GLN A 111 0.77 -13.41 -4.50
CA GLN A 111 -0.28 -12.74 -3.72
C GLN A 111 -1.67 -13.10 -4.24
N ILE A 112 -1.87 -13.06 -5.56
CA ILE A 112 -3.14 -13.43 -6.20
C ILE A 112 -3.55 -14.85 -5.81
N LYS A 113 -2.62 -15.82 -5.89
CA LYS A 113 -2.88 -17.21 -5.50
C LYS A 113 -3.11 -17.35 -3.99
N ARG A 114 -2.28 -16.71 -3.16
CA ARG A 114 -2.37 -16.81 -1.68
C ARG A 114 -3.70 -16.30 -1.15
N PHE A 115 -4.22 -15.23 -1.71
CA PHE A 115 -5.48 -14.61 -1.29
C PHE A 115 -6.67 -15.02 -2.16
N ALA A 116 -6.47 -15.97 -3.09
CA ALA A 116 -7.49 -16.47 -4.02
C ALA A 116 -8.23 -15.36 -4.81
N LEU A 117 -7.50 -14.30 -5.16
CA LEU A 117 -8.06 -13.13 -5.85
C LEU A 117 -8.42 -13.42 -7.30
N ARG A 118 -9.41 -12.70 -7.82
CA ARG A 118 -9.95 -12.82 -9.17
C ARG A 118 -10.11 -11.46 -9.84
N ASN A 119 -10.26 -11.48 -11.15
CA ASN A 119 -10.59 -10.27 -11.93
C ASN A 119 -11.86 -9.62 -11.38
N GLY A 120 -11.79 -8.31 -11.13
CA GLY A 120 -12.91 -7.53 -10.61
C GLY A 120 -12.90 -7.37 -9.08
N ASP A 121 -12.04 -8.09 -8.34
CA ASP A 121 -11.97 -7.94 -6.89
C ASP A 121 -11.49 -6.53 -6.52
N ILE A 122 -12.17 -5.91 -5.54
CA ILE A 122 -11.72 -4.65 -4.94
C ILE A 122 -10.72 -4.99 -3.85
N VAL A 123 -9.49 -4.52 -4.02
CA VAL A 123 -8.38 -4.78 -3.11
C VAL A 123 -7.89 -3.44 -2.54
N THR A 124 -7.82 -3.38 -1.22
CA THR A 124 -7.10 -2.32 -0.50
C THR A 124 -5.87 -2.92 0.14
N GLY A 125 -4.70 -2.30 -0.06
CA GLY A 125 -3.49 -2.76 0.61
C GLY A 125 -2.37 -1.75 0.60
N GLN A 126 -1.29 -2.10 1.27
CA GLN A 126 -0.11 -1.26 1.37
C GLN A 126 0.68 -1.32 0.07
N VAL A 127 1.06 -0.16 -0.47
CA VAL A 127 1.87 -0.08 -1.69
C VAL A 127 3.22 0.57 -1.40
N ARG A 128 4.23 0.12 -2.13
CA ARG A 128 5.56 0.72 -2.13
C ARG A 128 5.93 1.26 -3.50
N GLN A 129 6.86 2.20 -3.50
CA GLN A 129 7.47 2.70 -4.72
C GLN A 129 8.20 1.60 -5.50
N PRO A 130 8.29 1.74 -6.83
CA PRO A 130 9.18 0.93 -7.64
C PRO A 130 10.63 1.08 -7.15
N LYS A 131 11.37 -0.03 -7.18
CA LYS A 131 12.84 -0.03 -7.12
C LYS A 131 13.44 0.33 -8.47
N ASP A 132 14.76 0.50 -8.54
CA ASP A 132 15.49 0.97 -9.74
C ASP A 132 15.20 0.19 -11.04
N GLN A 133 14.70 -1.04 -10.97
CA GLN A 133 14.34 -1.87 -12.13
C GLN A 133 12.83 -2.09 -12.30
N GLU A 134 12.01 -1.49 -11.45
CA GLU A 134 10.55 -1.63 -11.49
C GLU A 134 9.92 -0.38 -12.10
N LYS A 135 8.88 -0.57 -12.92
CA LYS A 135 8.15 0.55 -13.53
C LYS A 135 6.96 1.01 -12.70
N TYR A 136 6.42 0.13 -11.86
CA TYR A 136 5.14 0.30 -11.18
C TYR A 136 5.30 0.23 -9.66
N TYR A 137 4.36 0.87 -8.95
CA TYR A 137 4.17 0.59 -7.53
C TYR A 137 3.83 -0.88 -7.33
N ALA A 138 4.20 -1.45 -6.18
CA ALA A 138 3.93 -2.86 -5.89
C ALA A 138 3.15 -3.02 -4.59
N LEU A 139 2.13 -3.89 -4.62
CA LEU A 139 1.39 -4.31 -3.44
C LEU A 139 2.32 -5.07 -2.50
N LEU A 140 2.36 -4.66 -1.23
CA LEU A 140 3.11 -5.33 -0.18
C LEU A 140 2.26 -6.35 0.55
N LYS A 141 1.13 -5.90 1.12
CA LYS A 141 0.30 -6.67 2.06
C LYS A 141 -1.15 -6.21 1.97
#